data_AF-A0A957PVD7-F1
#
_entry.id   AF-A0A957PVD7-F1
#
_cell.length_a   1.000
_cell.length_b   1.000
_cell.length_c   1.000
_cell.angle_alpha   90.00
_cell.angle_beta   90.00
_cell.angle_gamma   90.00
#
_symmetry.space_group_name_H-M   'P 1'
#
loop_
_entity.id
_entity.type
_entity.pdbx_description
1 polymer ?
#
loop_
_entity_poly.entity_id
_entity_poly.type
_entity_poly.pdbx_seq_one_letter_code
_entity_poly.pdbx_strand_id
1 'polypeptide(L)'
;MTTLFADYDLAKYDEEVTPEELAELGSFNHSYLQTKLAVLLFALEDYTALTELSLDVSRLDIEILSPMQGVQSLIDKVHVYFALGVRSCWIVYPYNRSVTVYTSPKTFTTYSTGDVVDEILDLRLSLAEIFS
;
A
#
# COMPACT_ATOMS: atom_id res chain seq x y z
N MET A 1 16.93 18.45 12.08
CA MET A 1 15.61 17.81 12.32
C MET A 1 15.52 16.59 11.40
N THR A 2 16.58 15.78 11.32
CA THR A 2 17.10 14.73 12.23
C THR A 2 16.32 13.42 12.04
N THR A 3 16.67 12.77 10.95
CA THR A 3 16.92 11.32 10.75
C THR A 3 16.49 10.40 11.90
N LEU A 4 15.45 9.59 11.66
CA LEU A 4 15.05 8.47 12.53
C LEU A 4 15.59 7.11 12.05
N PHE A 5 16.45 7.07 11.02
CA PHE A 5 16.94 5.81 10.44
C PHE A 5 18.47 5.74 10.22
N ALA A 6 19.25 6.72 10.68
CA ALA A 6 20.71 6.74 10.45
C ALA A 6 21.55 6.14 11.60
N ASP A 7 20.96 5.91 12.78
CA ASP A 7 21.69 5.43 13.97
C ASP A 7 21.22 4.04 14.43
N TYR A 8 20.73 3.19 13.51
CA TYR A 8 20.60 1.76 13.82
C TYR A 8 21.97 1.11 13.63
N ASP A 9 22.74 1.05 14.71
CA ASP A 9 23.98 0.30 14.78
C ASP A 9 23.70 -1.20 14.59
N LEU A 10 23.79 -1.66 13.34
CA LEU A 10 23.59 -3.05 12.93
C LEU A 10 24.61 -4.01 13.56
N ALA A 11 25.63 -3.53 14.28
CA ALA A 11 26.62 -4.35 14.96
C ALA A 11 26.20 -4.82 16.37
N LYS A 12 24.97 -4.50 16.83
CA LYS A 12 24.53 -4.81 18.20
C LYS A 12 23.44 -5.88 18.35
N TYR A 13 23.04 -6.56 17.28
CA TYR A 13 22.04 -7.63 17.33
C TYR A 13 22.70 -9.01 17.27
N ASP A 14 22.99 -9.58 18.44
CA ASP A 14 23.23 -11.01 18.64
C ASP A 14 22.02 -11.65 19.38
N GLU A 15 20.89 -10.94 19.46
CA GLU A 15 19.61 -11.48 19.93
C GLU A 15 18.74 -11.85 18.73
N GLU A 16 18.34 -13.13 18.63
CA GLU A 16 17.37 -13.60 17.66
C GLU A 16 16.04 -12.86 17.85
N VAL A 17 15.65 -12.06 16.85
CA VAL A 17 14.31 -11.45 16.80
C VAL A 17 13.28 -12.56 16.74
N THR A 18 12.33 -12.56 17.67
CA THR A 18 11.30 -13.61 17.71
C THR A 18 10.31 -13.47 16.56
N PRO A 19 9.66 -14.55 16.09
CA PRO A 19 8.63 -14.48 15.05
C PRO A 19 7.45 -13.55 15.40
N GLU A 20 7.12 -13.42 16.69
CA GLU A 20 6.06 -12.54 17.18
C GLU A 20 6.46 -11.06 17.07
N GLU A 21 7.69 -10.71 17.45
CA GLU A 21 8.21 -9.35 17.27
C GLU A 21 8.33 -8.97 15.79
N LEU A 22 8.70 -9.92 14.93
CA LEU A 22 8.73 -9.73 13.48
C LEU A 22 7.32 -9.46 12.91
N ALA A 23 6.30 -10.16 13.42
CA ALA A 23 4.90 -9.99 13.02
C ALA A 23 4.32 -8.64 13.48
N GLU A 24 4.65 -8.19 14.69
CA GLU A 24 4.26 -6.89 15.23
C GLU A 24 4.91 -5.73 14.45
N LEU A 25 6.20 -5.81 14.15
CA LEU A 25 6.91 -4.84 13.29
C LEU A 25 6.30 -4.78 11.87
N GLY A 26 5.91 -5.93 11.32
CA GLY A 26 5.18 -6.02 10.05
C GLY A 26 3.82 -5.33 10.10
N SER A 27 3.07 -5.52 11.20
CA SER A 27 1.73 -4.95 11.40
C SER A 27 1.76 -3.43 11.63
N PHE A 28 2.76 -2.92 12.34
CA PHE A 28 2.94 -1.49 12.56
C PHE A 28 3.26 -0.75 11.26
N ASN A 29 4.23 -1.26 10.49
CA ASN A 29 4.58 -0.69 9.19
C ASN A 29 3.41 -0.73 8.21
N HIS A 30 2.61 -1.79 8.27
CA HIS A 30 1.39 -1.94 7.48
C HIS A 30 0.34 -0.87 7.81
N SER A 31 -0.01 -0.73 9.08
CA SER A 31 -1.00 0.26 9.55
C SER A 31 -0.55 1.70 9.30
N TYR A 32 0.74 1.98 9.48
CA TYR A 32 1.32 3.31 9.22
C TYR A 32 1.24 3.68 7.74
N LEU A 33 1.67 2.79 6.84
CA LEU A 33 1.62 3.04 5.40
C LEU A 33 0.20 3.18 4.86
N GLN A 34 -0.74 2.36 5.34
CA GLN A 34 -2.15 2.49 5.01
C GLN A 34 -2.70 3.86 5.42
N THR A 35 -2.43 4.29 6.65
CA THR A 35 -2.88 5.59 7.16
C THR A 35 -2.26 6.74 6.36
N LYS A 36 -0.96 6.66 6.06
CA LYS A 36 -0.24 7.69 5.31
C LYS A 36 -0.77 7.86 3.90
N LEU A 37 -1.01 6.77 3.19
CA LEU A 37 -1.60 6.80 1.85
C LEU A 37 -3.04 7.34 1.88
N ALA A 38 -3.85 6.93 2.85
CA ALA A 38 -5.19 7.49 3.01
C ALA A 38 -5.14 9.01 3.21
N VAL A 39 -4.23 9.51 4.07
CA VAL A 39 -4.03 10.95 4.28
C VAL A 39 -3.60 11.66 2.99
N LEU A 40 -2.66 11.09 2.23
CA LEU A 40 -2.22 11.66 0.96
C LEU A 40 -3.35 11.74 -0.06
N LEU A 41 -4.15 10.67 -0.18
CA LEU A 41 -5.30 10.65 -1.08
C LEU A 41 -6.40 11.61 -0.65
N PHE A 42 -6.71 11.69 0.64
CA PHE A 42 -7.67 12.68 1.15
C PHE A 42 -7.21 14.13 0.97
N ALA A 43 -5.90 14.39 1.04
CA ALA A 43 -5.34 15.71 0.78
C ALA A 43 -5.49 16.16 -0.69
N LEU A 44 -5.78 15.24 -1.61
CA LEU A 44 -6.02 15.53 -3.02
C LEU A 44 -7.48 15.87 -3.33
N GLU A 45 -8.35 15.95 -2.31
CA GLU A 45 -9.78 16.38 -2.30
C GLU A 45 -10.77 15.64 -3.22
N ASP A 46 -10.30 14.93 -4.25
CA ASP A 46 -11.13 14.21 -5.23
C ASP A 46 -11.18 12.69 -5.01
N TYR A 47 -10.53 12.18 -3.95
CA TYR A 47 -10.34 10.74 -3.75
C TYR A 47 -10.94 10.26 -2.44
N THR A 48 -11.67 9.16 -2.51
CA THR A 48 -12.08 8.38 -1.34
C THR A 48 -11.13 7.19 -1.21
N ALA A 49 -10.33 7.18 -0.14
CA ALA A 49 -9.41 6.09 0.19
C ALA A 49 -9.95 5.32 1.38
N LEU A 50 -9.98 4.00 1.28
CA LEU A 50 -10.47 3.13 2.32
C LEU A 50 -9.41 2.09 2.66
N THR A 51 -9.29 1.85 3.97
CA THR A 51 -8.37 0.87 4.56
C THR A 51 -9.24 -0.18 5.20
N GLU A 52 -9.03 -1.47 4.92
CA GLU A 52 -9.97 -2.54 5.30
C GLU A 52 -10.45 -2.47 6.77
N LEU A 53 -11.69 -2.01 6.93
CA LEU A 53 -12.67 -2.43 7.92
C LEU A 53 -14.05 -2.26 7.28
N SER A 54 -14.47 -3.30 6.53
CA SER A 54 -15.79 -3.54 5.90
C SER A 54 -16.46 -2.33 5.22
N LEU A 55 -16.58 -2.32 3.88
CA LEU A 55 -17.21 -1.20 3.19
C LEU A 55 -18.21 -1.54 2.07
N ASP A 56 -19.24 -0.70 2.02
CA ASP A 56 -20.32 -0.61 1.04
C ASP A 56 -19.85 0.18 -0.21
N VAL A 57 -20.17 -0.32 -1.40
CA VAL A 57 -19.34 -0.18 -2.62
C VAL A 57 -19.90 0.78 -3.67
N SER A 58 -20.79 1.69 -3.29
CA SER A 58 -21.52 2.49 -4.30
C SER A 58 -20.70 3.60 -4.99
N ARG A 59 -19.50 3.98 -4.50
CA ARG A 59 -18.67 5.09 -5.03
C ARG A 59 -17.16 4.99 -4.68
N LEU A 60 -16.45 3.95 -5.11
CA LEU A 60 -15.06 3.73 -4.71
C LEU A 60 -14.09 3.90 -5.88
N ASP A 61 -13.15 4.85 -5.77
CA ASP A 61 -12.16 5.15 -6.82
C ASP A 61 -10.79 4.47 -6.58
N ILE A 62 -10.33 4.31 -5.32
CA ILE A 62 -9.04 3.67 -4.97
C ILE A 62 -9.16 2.83 -3.68
N GLU A 63 -8.67 1.58 -3.72
CA GLU A 63 -8.49 0.71 -2.54
C GLU A 63 -7.01 0.32 -2.40
N ILE A 64 -6.49 0.32 -1.16
CA ILE A 64 -5.11 -0.06 -0.84
C ILE A 64 -5.08 -1.42 -0.15
N LEU A 65 -4.60 -2.42 -0.88
CA LEU A 65 -4.38 -3.76 -0.34
C LEU A 65 -2.90 -3.92 0.06
N SER A 66 -2.65 -4.54 1.21
CA SER A 66 -1.28 -4.83 1.64
C SER A 66 -1.13 -6.31 2.05
N PRO A 67 -0.02 -6.97 1.66
CA PRO A 67 0.12 -8.42 1.74
C PRO A 67 0.48 -8.86 3.15
N MET A 68 -0.53 -9.09 3.98
CA MET A 68 -0.44 -10.07 5.08
C MET A 68 -1.23 -11.35 4.77
N GLN A 69 -1.97 -11.36 3.66
CA GLN A 69 -2.77 -12.49 3.18
C GLN A 69 -2.08 -13.14 1.96
N GLY A 70 -2.39 -14.41 1.67
CA GLY A 70 -1.82 -15.10 0.51
C GLY A 70 -2.11 -14.34 -0.79
N VAL A 71 -1.12 -14.25 -1.70
CA VAL A 71 -1.20 -13.47 -2.96
C VAL A 71 -2.48 -13.73 -3.75
N GLN A 72 -2.98 -14.97 -3.75
CA GLN A 72 -4.22 -15.32 -4.43
C GLN A 72 -5.44 -14.57 -3.88
N SER A 73 -5.55 -14.43 -2.55
CA SER A 73 -6.68 -13.72 -1.93
C SER A 73 -6.71 -12.23 -2.28
N LEU A 74 -5.55 -11.61 -2.48
CA LEU A 74 -5.45 -10.23 -2.95
C LEU A 74 -5.92 -10.11 -4.39
N ILE A 75 -5.50 -11.05 -5.25
CA ILE A 75 -5.93 -11.10 -6.65
C ILE A 75 -7.45 -11.29 -6.73
N ASP A 76 -8.03 -12.16 -5.90
CA ASP A 76 -9.47 -12.40 -5.89
C ASP A 76 -10.24 -11.13 -5.46
N LYS A 77 -9.74 -10.39 -4.46
CA LYS A 77 -10.30 -9.09 -4.04
C LYS A 77 -10.25 -8.06 -5.17
N VAL A 78 -9.12 -7.95 -5.87
CA VAL A 78 -8.99 -7.07 -7.04
C VAL A 78 -10.08 -7.37 -8.08
N HIS A 79 -10.30 -8.66 -8.40
CA HIS A 79 -11.35 -9.05 -9.35
C HIS A 79 -12.75 -8.65 -8.88
N VAL A 80 -13.05 -8.85 -7.58
CA VAL A 80 -14.33 -8.46 -6.98
C VAL A 80 -14.53 -6.94 -7.06
N TYR A 81 -13.51 -6.15 -6.74
CA TYR A 81 -13.60 -4.69 -6.77
C TYR A 81 -13.86 -4.14 -8.17
N PHE A 82 -13.17 -4.67 -9.19
CA PHE A 82 -13.48 -4.31 -10.58
C PHE A 82 -14.91 -4.71 -10.99
N ALA A 83 -15.40 -5.88 -10.54
CA ALA A 83 -16.79 -6.28 -10.79
C ALA A 83 -17.82 -5.34 -10.11
N LEU A 84 -17.42 -4.64 -9.06
CA LEU A 84 -18.22 -3.66 -8.33
C LEU A 84 -18.10 -2.23 -8.88
N GLY A 85 -17.30 -2.02 -9.93
CA GLY A 85 -17.18 -0.74 -10.64
C GLY A 85 -15.99 0.13 -10.23
N VAL A 86 -15.08 -0.39 -9.39
CA VAL A 86 -13.79 0.27 -9.11
C VAL A 86 -13.01 0.41 -10.41
N ARG A 87 -12.47 1.61 -10.65
CA ARG A 87 -11.77 1.94 -11.89
C ARG A 87 -10.27 1.65 -11.83
N SER A 88 -9.67 1.71 -10.65
CA SER A 88 -8.27 1.36 -10.40
C SER A 88 -8.07 0.82 -8.98
N CYS A 89 -7.15 -0.14 -8.82
CA CYS A 89 -6.85 -0.76 -7.52
C CYS A 89 -5.34 -0.81 -7.28
N TRP A 90 -4.88 -0.41 -6.10
CA TRP A 90 -3.46 -0.35 -5.78
C TRP A 90 -3.12 -1.41 -4.72
N ILE A 91 -2.11 -2.24 -5.00
CA ILE A 91 -1.52 -3.15 -4.02
C ILE A 91 -0.16 -2.61 -3.61
N VAL A 92 0.02 -2.35 -2.32
CA VAL A 92 1.26 -1.82 -1.77
C VAL A 92 2.01 -2.95 -1.09
N TYR A 93 3.28 -3.12 -1.43
CA TYR A 93 4.18 -4.11 -0.86
C TYR A 93 5.24 -3.40 -0.01
N PRO A 94 5.04 -3.31 1.32
CA PRO A 94 5.95 -2.58 2.21
C PRO A 94 7.39 -3.12 2.18
N TYR A 95 7.55 -4.45 2.19
CA TYR A 95 8.85 -5.10 2.38
C TYR A 95 9.85 -4.80 1.25
N ASN A 96 9.39 -4.81 0.00
CA ASN A 96 10.23 -4.48 -1.15
C ASN A 96 9.98 -3.05 -1.68
N ARG A 97 9.26 -2.22 -0.92
CA ARG A 97 8.94 -0.82 -1.22
C ARG A 97 8.42 -0.64 -2.65
N SER A 98 7.44 -1.45 -3.03
CA SER A 98 6.83 -1.40 -4.35
C SER A 98 5.32 -1.25 -4.30
N VAL A 99 4.74 -0.73 -5.38
CA VAL A 99 3.30 -0.56 -5.54
C VAL A 99 2.89 -1.12 -6.90
N THR A 100 1.86 -1.96 -6.92
CA THR A 100 1.25 -2.48 -8.15
C THR A 100 -0.09 -1.79 -8.37
N VAL A 101 -0.21 -1.08 -9.50
CA VAL A 101 -1.44 -0.41 -9.92
C VAL A 101 -2.15 -1.28 -10.94
N TYR A 102 -3.39 -1.67 -10.65
CA TYR A 102 -4.27 -2.38 -11.59
C TYR A 102 -5.21 -1.38 -12.25
N THR A 103 -5.24 -1.36 -13.59
CA THR A 103 -6.21 -0.59 -14.40
C THR A 103 -7.32 -1.48 -14.99
N SER A 104 -7.16 -2.80 -14.86
CA SER A 104 -8.19 -3.81 -15.08
C SER A 104 -7.86 -5.06 -14.26
N PRO A 105 -8.78 -6.04 -14.12
CA PRO A 105 -8.49 -7.29 -13.38
C PRO A 105 -7.25 -8.06 -13.86
N LYS A 106 -6.80 -7.81 -15.11
CA LYS A 106 -5.66 -8.51 -15.72
C LYS A 106 -4.54 -7.57 -16.17
N THR A 107 -4.73 -6.26 -16.06
CA THR A 107 -3.77 -5.25 -16.50
C THR A 107 -3.23 -4.53 -15.29
N PHE A 108 -1.94 -4.64 -15.04
CA PHE A 108 -1.28 -3.98 -13.93
C PHE A 108 0.15 -3.58 -14.28
N THR A 109 0.66 -2.60 -13.55
CA THR A 109 2.06 -2.16 -13.60
C THR A 109 2.62 -2.06 -12.19
N THR A 110 3.83 -2.58 -11.98
CA THR A 110 4.51 -2.52 -10.68
C THR A 110 5.62 -1.48 -10.73
N TYR A 111 5.60 -0.58 -9.76
CA TYR A 111 6.55 0.49 -9.56
C TYR A 111 7.40 0.17 -8.34
N SER A 112 8.71 0.08 -8.52
CA SER A 112 9.70 -0.08 -7.45
C SER A 112 10.71 1.06 -7.38
N THR A 113 10.66 1.99 -8.36
CA THR A 113 11.48 3.20 -8.42
C THR A 113 10.69 4.35 -9.05
N GLY A 114 11.08 5.59 -8.75
CA GLY A 114 10.43 6.78 -9.30
C GLY A 114 9.04 7.05 -8.71
N ASP A 115 8.10 7.37 -9.59
CA ASP A 115 6.73 7.72 -9.22
C ASP A 115 5.76 6.62 -9.65
N VAL A 116 4.78 6.35 -8.79
CA VAL A 116 3.61 5.54 -9.14
C VAL A 116 2.68 6.39 -10.00
N VAL A 117 2.25 5.85 -11.13
CA VAL A 117 1.36 6.52 -12.07
C VAL A 117 0.10 5.69 -12.25
N ASP A 118 -1.06 6.33 -12.14
CA ASP A 118 -2.36 5.74 -12.46
C ASP A 118 -3.05 6.62 -13.50
N GLU A 119 -3.01 6.16 -14.75
CA GLU A 119 -3.55 6.88 -15.90
C GLU A 119 -5.09 6.92 -15.93
N ILE A 120 -5.76 5.99 -15.22
CA ILE A 120 -7.22 5.95 -15.16
C ILE A 120 -7.74 7.09 -14.29
N LEU A 121 -6.98 7.41 -13.25
CA LEU A 121 -7.32 8.44 -12.27
C LEU A 121 -6.51 9.73 -12.43
N ASP A 122 -5.60 9.79 -13.41
CA ASP A 122 -4.66 10.91 -13.61
C ASP A 122 -3.86 11.25 -12.34
N LEU A 123 -3.46 10.20 -11.60
CA LEU A 123 -2.77 10.31 -10.32
C LEU A 123 -1.28 9.97 -10.48
N ARG A 124 -0.42 10.77 -9.82
CA ARG A 124 1.02 10.53 -9.74
C ARG A 124 1.52 10.79 -8.32
N LEU A 125 2.15 9.78 -7.72
CA LEU A 125 2.68 9.84 -6.35
C LEU A 125 4.13 9.35 -6.29
N SER A 126 5.00 10.05 -5.57
CA SER A 126 6.39 9.60 -5.43
C SER A 126 6.50 8.39 -4.51
N LEU A 127 7.19 7.33 -4.93
CA LEU A 127 7.49 6.19 -4.04
C LEU A 127 8.30 6.62 -2.82
N ALA A 128 9.14 7.65 -2.97
CA ALA A 128 9.91 8.21 -1.86
C ALA A 128 8.99 8.82 -0.79
N GLU A 129 7.92 9.50 -1.21
CA GLU A 129 6.92 10.08 -0.30
C GLU A 129 6.03 9.01 0.33
N ILE A 130 5.64 7.98 -0.44
CA ILE A 130 4.84 6.87 0.08
C ILE A 130 5.59 6.16 1.22
N PHE A 131 6.87 5.86 1.04
CA PHE A 131 7.65 5.05 1.99
C PHE A 131 8.61 5.84 2.90
N SER A 132 8.54 7.17 2.94
CA SER A 132 9.37 7.99 3.85
C SER A 132 9.05 7.82 5.33
#